data_AF-A0A357VAW7-F1
#
_entry.id   AF-A0A357VAW7-F1
#
_cell.length_a   1.000
_cell.length_b   1.000
_cell.length_c   1.000
_cell.angle_alpha   90.00
_cell.angle_beta   90.00
_cell.angle_gamma   90.00
#
_symmetry.space_group_name_H-M   'P 1'
#
loop_
_entity.id
_entity.type
_entity.pdbx_description
1 polymer ?
#
loop_
_entity_poly.entity_id
_entity_poly.type
_entity_poly.pdbx_seq_one_letter_code
_entity_poly.pdbx_strand_id
1 'polypeptide(L)' 'NASGPVDPISPAILGPKGSLYLTRPTLATHTRNPEILAEGANALFEAVTSGKVKININQTYPLADVAQAHTDLEARK' A
#
# COMPACT_ATOMS: atom_id res chain seq x y z
N ASN A 1 -6.70 4.51 -4.93
CA ASN A 1 -5.84 5.11 -5.95
C ASN A 1 -5.83 6.60 -5.75
N ALA A 2 -4.67 7.23 -5.58
CA ALA A 2 -4.57 8.69 -5.53
C ALA A 2 -4.79 9.33 -6.92
N SER A 3 -4.59 8.58 -8.00
CA SER A 3 -4.67 9.05 -9.40
C SER A 3 -5.95 8.65 -10.14
N GLY A 4 -6.99 8.20 -9.43
CA GLY A 4 -8.24 7.74 -10.07
C GLY A 4 -8.25 6.25 -10.50
N PRO A 5 -9.35 5.79 -11.11
CA PRO A 5 -9.48 4.41 -11.60
C PRO A 5 -8.51 4.14 -12.76
N VAL A 6 -8.00 2.92 -12.84
CA VAL A 6 -7.21 2.47 -13.99
C VAL A 6 -8.14 2.17 -15.17
N ASP A 7 -7.65 2.36 -16.40
CA ASP A 7 -8.38 1.95 -17.59
C ASP A 7 -8.70 0.44 -17.58
N PRO A 8 -9.79 0.01 -18.23
CA PRO A 8 -10.14 -1.40 -18.31
C PRO A 8 -9.02 -2.25 -18.92
N ILE A 9 -8.66 -3.34 -18.24
CA ILE A 9 -7.70 -4.32 -18.73
C ILE A 9 -8.48 -5.53 -19.27
N SER A 10 -8.25 -5.89 -20.53
CA SER A 10 -8.79 -7.13 -21.10
C SER A 10 -8.01 -8.35 -20.60
N PRO A 11 -8.63 -9.35 -19.95
CA PRO A 11 -7.93 -10.55 -19.48
C PRO A 11 -7.25 -11.35 -20.60
N ALA A 12 -7.74 -11.22 -21.85
CA ALA A 12 -7.16 -11.92 -23.01
C ALA A 12 -5.69 -11.56 -23.25
N ILE A 13 -5.23 -10.37 -22.83
CA ILE A 13 -3.83 -9.95 -23.01
C ILE A 13 -2.86 -10.76 -22.14
N LEU A 14 -3.34 -11.43 -21.09
CA LEU A 14 -2.49 -12.16 -20.15
C LEU A 14 -1.93 -13.45 -20.74
N GLY A 15 -2.69 -14.12 -21.62
CA GLY A 15 -2.29 -15.37 -22.28
C GLY A 15 -1.04 -15.23 -23.16
N PRO A 16 -1.05 -14.34 -24.17
CA PRO A 16 0.12 -14.10 -25.04
C PRO A 16 1.37 -13.61 -24.29
N LYS A 17 1.21 -13.05 -23.08
CA LYS A 17 2.32 -12.62 -22.22
C LYS A 17 2.89 -13.74 -21.33
N GLY A 18 2.52 -14.99 -21.60
CA GLY A 18 2.96 -16.15 -20.82
C GLY A 18 1.99 -16.51 -19.70
N SER A 19 0.69 -16.37 -19.92
CA SER A 19 -0.36 -16.76 -18.97
C SER A 19 -0.19 -16.10 -17.58
N LEU A 20 -0.05 -14.78 -17.58
CA LEU A 20 0.14 -13.99 -16.36
C LEU A 20 -1.09 -14.00 -15.45
N TYR A 21 -0.87 -13.78 -14.15
CA TYR A 21 -1.92 -13.58 -13.15
C TYR A 21 -2.19 -12.09 -12.93
N LEU A 22 -3.46 -11.74 -12.73
CA LEU A 22 -3.90 -10.41 -12.33
C LEU A 22 -4.75 -10.51 -11.06
N THR A 23 -4.44 -9.70 -10.05
CA THR A 23 -5.23 -9.59 -8.82
C THR A 23 -5.37 -8.12 -8.41
N ARG A 24 -6.50 -7.78 -7.78
CA ARG A 24 -6.76 -6.47 -7.17
C ARG A 24 -7.00 -6.65 -5.67
N PRO A 25 -5.95 -6.87 -4.86
CA PRO A 25 -6.11 -7.12 -3.44
C PRO A 25 -6.51 -5.84 -2.69
N THR A 26 -7.13 -6.02 -1.52
CA THR A 26 -7.37 -4.94 -0.56
C THR A 26 -6.76 -5.32 0.78
N LEU A 27 -6.33 -4.33 1.57
CA LEU A 27 -5.80 -4.60 2.91
C LEU A 27 -6.82 -5.36 3.76
N ALA A 28 -8.09 -4.97 3.71
CA ALA A 28 -9.17 -5.60 4.47
C ALA A 28 -9.30 -7.11 4.21
N THR A 29 -9.01 -7.58 2.98
CA THR A 29 -8.98 -9.01 2.66
C THR A 29 -7.87 -9.75 3.41
N HIS A 30 -6.71 -9.09 3.59
CA HIS A 30 -5.51 -9.63 4.24
C HIS A 30 -5.41 -9.29 5.73
N THR A 31 -6.38 -8.59 6.29
CA THR A 31 -6.46 -8.27 7.73
C THR A 31 -7.87 -8.55 8.28
N ARG A 32 -8.56 -9.53 7.70
CA ARG A 32 -10.01 -9.75 7.88
C ARG A 32 -10.43 -10.13 9.31
N ASN A 33 -9.51 -10.65 10.12
CA ASN A 33 -9.76 -11.06 11.50
C ASN A 33 -8.54 -10.72 12.38
N PRO A 34 -8.72 -10.72 13.72
CA PRO A 34 -7.65 -10.35 14.66
C PRO A 34 -6.40 -11.23 14.54
N GLU A 35 -6.56 -12.52 14.24
CA GLU A 35 -5.44 -13.46 14.18
C GLU A 35 -4.52 -13.16 13.00
N ILE A 36 -5.08 -12.98 11.80
CA ILE A 36 -4.32 -12.65 10.58
C ILE A 36 -3.70 -11.26 10.71
N LEU A 37 -4.44 -10.30 11.29
CA LEU A 37 -3.91 -8.96 11.55
C LEU A 37 -2.70 -9.01 12.49
N ALA A 38 -2.81 -9.77 13.59
CA ALA A 38 -1.73 -9.91 14.57
C ALA A 38 -0.49 -10.59 13.96
N GLU A 39 -0.67 -11.64 13.16
CA GLU A 39 0.41 -12.30 12.43
C GLU A 39 1.16 -11.31 11.53
N GLY A 40 0.43 -10.58 10.68
CA GLY A 40 1.02 -9.60 9.78
C GLY A 40 1.71 -8.44 10.51
N ALA A 41 1.11 -7.94 11.59
CA ALA A 41 1.71 -6.89 12.41
C ALA A 41 3.01 -7.36 13.09
N ASN A 42 3.03 -8.57 13.65
CA ASN A 42 4.22 -9.14 14.27
C ASN A 42 5.37 -9.30 13.26
N ALA A 43 5.07 -9.82 12.06
CA ALA A 43 6.06 -9.94 11.00
C ALA A 43 6.64 -8.56 10.58
N LEU A 44 5.79 -7.53 10.49
CA LEU A 44 6.24 -6.16 10.22
C LEU A 44 7.16 -5.62 11.32
N PHE A 45 6.74 -5.73 12.59
CA PHE A 45 7.55 -5.23 13.70
C PHE A 45 8.87 -5.97 13.86
N GLU A 46 8.90 -7.29 13.64
CA GLU A 46 10.16 -8.06 13.60
C GLU A 46 11.10 -7.55 12.50
N ALA A 47 10.58 -7.31 11.28
CA ALA A 47 11.39 -6.78 10.18
C ALA A 47 11.95 -5.37 10.47
N VAL A 48 11.17 -4.51 11.13
CA VAL A 48 11.59 -3.16 11.51
C VAL A 48 12.63 -3.20 12.63
N THR A 49 12.34 -3.93 13.71
CA THR A 49 13.23 -4.01 14.89
C THR A 49 14.53 -4.75 14.60
N SER A 50 14.52 -5.74 13.70
CA SER A 50 15.75 -6.39 13.21
C SER A 50 16.56 -5.52 12.24
N GLY A 51 16.04 -4.36 11.83
CA GLY A 51 16.70 -3.45 10.90
C GLY A 51 16.69 -3.89 9.44
N LYS A 52 16.01 -5.01 9.11
CA LYS A 52 15.76 -5.46 7.73
C LYS A 52 14.93 -4.44 6.95
N VAL A 53 14.02 -3.75 7.64
CA VAL A 53 13.24 -2.62 7.14
C VAL A 53 13.56 -1.38 7.96
N LYS A 54 13.93 -0.28 7.30
CA LYS A 54 14.15 1.02 7.94
C LYS A 54 13.07 1.99 7.47
N ILE A 55 12.33 2.57 8.42
CA ILE A 55 11.27 3.54 8.12
C ILE A 55 11.92 4.92 7.99
N ASN A 56 11.72 5.58 6.85
CA ASN A 56 12.11 6.97 6.66
C ASN A 56 10.89 7.88 6.89
N ILE A 57 11.00 8.84 7.79
CA ILE A 57 9.99 9.87 8.00
C ILE A 57 10.38 11.07 7.15
N ASN A 58 9.75 11.22 5.98
CA ASN A 58 10.08 12.29 5.02
C ASN A 58 9.60 13.67 5.51
N GLN A 59 8.36 13.74 6.02
CA GLN A 59 7.70 14.98 6.40
C GLN A 59 6.87 14.76 7.66
N THR A 60 6.78 15.82 8.46
CA THR A 60 5.96 15.86 9.68
C THR A 60 5.20 17.17 9.70
N TYR A 61 3.89 17.09 9.92
CA TYR A 61 3.00 18.25 9.96
C TYR A 61 2.23 18.26 11.28
N PRO A 62 1.97 19.44 11.87
CA PRO A 62 0.92 19.58 12.87
C PRO A 62 -0.42 19.11 12.31
N LEU A 63 -1.28 18.52 13.16
CA LEU A 63 -2.60 18.04 12.73
C LEU A 63 -3.46 19.16 12.11
N ALA A 64 -3.30 20.40 12.58
CA ALA A 64 -3.98 21.57 12.04
C ALA A 64 -3.67 21.83 10.55
N ASP A 65 -2.52 21.33 10.06
CA ASP A 65 -2.02 21.55 8.70
C ASP A 65 -2.34 20.36 7.77
N VAL A 66 -3.35 19.53 8.10
CA VAL A 66 -3.73 18.34 7.31
C VAL A 66 -3.99 18.66 5.83
N ALA A 67 -4.55 19.84 5.52
CA ALA A 67 -4.77 20.27 4.15
C ALA A 67 -3.46 20.45 3.38
N GLN A 68 -2.42 20.98 4.05
CA GLN A 68 -1.09 21.12 3.46
C GLN A 68 -0.43 19.75 3.27
N ALA A 69 -0.51 18.86 4.26
CA ALA A 69 0.00 17.49 4.15
C ALA A 69 -0.60 16.72 2.96
N HIS A 70 -1.91 16.87 2.73
CA HIS A 70 -2.59 16.29 1.57
C HIS A 70 -2.13 16.94 0.25
N THR A 71 -2.02 18.28 0.22
CA THR A 71 -1.58 19.02 -0.97
C THR A 71 -0.17 18.59 -1.39
N ASP A 72 0.76 18.48 -0.44
CA ASP A 72 2.13 18.06 -0.70
C ASP A 72 2.19 16.58 -1.14
N LEU A 73 1.40 15.70 -0.52
CA LEU A 73 1.28 14.30 -0.90
C LEU A 73 0.78 14.13 -2.34
N GLU A 74 -0.27 14.86 -2.74
CA GLU A 74 -0.81 14.83 -4.10
C GLU A 74 0.16 15.43 -5.12
N ALA A 75 0.88 16.49 -4.74
CA ALA A 75 1.92 17.13 -5.54
C ALA A 75 3.24 16.35 -5.61
N ARG A 76 3.36 15.24 -4.86
CA ARG A 76 4.57 14.40 -4.75
C ARG A 76 5.79 15.19 -4.26
N LYS A 77 5.59 16.08 -3.29
CA LYS A 77 6.67 16.80 -2.61
C LYS A 77 7.18 16.00 -1.42
#